data_AF-D2UFN2-F1
#
_entry.id   AF-D2UFN2-F1
#
_cell.length_a   1.000
_cell.length_b   1.000
_cell.length_c   1.000
_cell.angle_alpha   90.00
_cell.angle_beta   90.00
_cell.angle_gamma   90.00
#
_symmetry.space_group_name_H-M   'P 1'
#
loop_
_entity.id
_entity.type
_entity.pdbx_description
1 polymer ?
#
loop_
_entity_poly.entity_id
_entity_poly.type
_entity_poly.pdbx_seq_one_letter_code
_entity_poly.pdbx_strand_id
1 'polypeptide(L)'
;MAAVLVLFAAPAAFAQVASPELMAAQQAVQRAIQADADQYAPDLIASARQGLEQAQQAASDRRQRKAAPQLALRVAADADLARARSEEAVANAQLKQRQAEVAQLEHTLGTGEAHP
;
A
#
# COMPACT_ATOMS: atom_id res chain seq x y z
N MET A 1 42.42 -33.90 -17.75
CA MET A 1 41.44 -32.82 -18.03
C MET A 1 40.99 -32.26 -16.71
N ALA A 2 41.33 -31.00 -16.43
CA ALA A 2 41.17 -30.35 -15.13
C ALA A 2 39.70 -29.98 -14.88
N ALA A 3 39.15 -30.42 -13.74
CA ALA A 3 37.84 -30.01 -13.27
C ALA A 3 37.96 -28.61 -12.64
N VAL A 4 37.43 -27.59 -13.31
CA VAL A 4 37.32 -26.24 -12.79
C VAL A 4 36.10 -26.17 -11.89
N LEU A 5 36.34 -26.09 -10.58
CA LEU A 5 35.31 -25.83 -9.57
C LEU A 5 35.03 -24.32 -9.57
N VAL A 6 33.96 -23.89 -10.25
CA VAL A 6 33.49 -22.50 -10.17
C VAL A 6 32.74 -22.35 -8.85
N LEU A 7 33.42 -21.78 -7.85
CA LEU A 7 32.81 -21.36 -6.60
C LEU A 7 32.01 -20.07 -6.87
N PHE A 8 30.71 -20.20 -7.08
CA PHE A 8 29.79 -19.06 -7.06
C PHE A 8 29.70 -18.55 -5.61
N ALA A 9 30.50 -17.54 -5.29
CA ALA A 9 30.31 -16.76 -4.07
C ALA A 9 28.97 -16.02 -4.21
N ALA A 10 27.93 -16.53 -3.54
CA ALA A 10 26.70 -15.76 -3.35
C ALA A 10 27.06 -14.45 -2.64
N PRO A 11 26.57 -13.28 -3.11
CA PRO A 11 26.76 -12.06 -2.35
C PRO A 11 26.14 -12.28 -0.98
N ALA A 12 26.91 -12.01 0.07
CA ALA A 12 26.39 -11.89 1.42
C ALA A 12 25.28 -10.82 1.36
N ALA A 13 24.05 -11.28 1.21
CA ALA A 13 22.89 -10.44 1.37
C ALA A 13 23.06 -9.79 2.75
N PHE A 14 23.02 -8.48 2.78
CA PHE A 14 22.82 -7.69 3.98
C PHE A 14 21.44 -8.03 4.55
N ALA A 15 21.27 -9.25 5.04
CA ALA A 15 20.16 -9.65 5.87
C ALA A 15 20.46 -9.08 7.27
N GLN A 16 20.37 -7.76 7.39
CA GLN A 16 19.76 -7.22 8.59
C GLN A 16 18.39 -7.90 8.63
N VAL A 17 18.24 -8.92 9.48
CA VAL A 17 16.96 -9.60 9.67
C VAL A 17 15.97 -8.51 10.05
N ALA A 18 15.18 -8.05 9.08
CA ALA A 18 14.15 -7.06 9.31
C ALA A 18 13.20 -7.69 10.32
N SER A 19 12.89 -6.96 11.38
CA SER A 19 11.93 -7.46 12.37
C SER A 19 10.60 -7.75 11.66
N PRO A 20 9.80 -8.70 12.16
CA PRO A 20 8.51 -9.03 11.54
C PRO A 20 7.61 -7.80 11.37
N GLU A 21 7.70 -6.81 12.27
CA GLU A 21 6.97 -5.55 12.18
C GLU A 21 7.47 -4.68 11.03
N LEU A 22 8.79 -4.60 10.80
CA LEU A 22 9.34 -3.87 9.65
C LEU A 22 8.92 -4.50 8.32
N MET A 23 8.88 -5.83 8.25
CA MET A 23 8.37 -6.53 7.06
C MET A 23 6.88 -6.25 6.84
N ALA A 24 6.07 -6.29 7.91
CA ALA A 24 4.65 -5.97 7.85
C ALA A 24 4.40 -4.51 7.41
N ALA A 25 5.18 -3.57 7.92
CA ALA A 25 5.12 -2.16 7.54
C ALA A 25 5.46 -1.94 6.06
N GLN A 26 6.51 -2.60 5.55
CA GLN A 26 6.85 -2.55 4.12
C GLN A 26 5.72 -3.08 3.26
N GLN A 27 5.14 -4.23 3.63
CA GLN A 27 4.00 -4.81 2.90
C GLN A 27 2.78 -3.89 2.94
N ALA A 28 2.47 -3.28 4.08
CA ALA A 28 1.36 -2.34 4.22
C ALA A 28 1.53 -1.12 3.30
N VAL A 29 2.72 -0.51 3.28
CA VAL A 29 3.04 0.60 2.37
C VAL A 29 2.88 0.18 0.92
N GLN A 30 3.37 -1.00 0.52
CA GLN A 30 3.22 -1.48 -0.85
C GLN A 30 1.75 -1.71 -1.25
N ARG A 31 0.93 -2.27 -0.35
CA ARG A 31 -0.51 -2.44 -0.59
C ARG A 31 -1.23 -1.09 -0.73
N ALA A 32 -0.84 -0.08 0.04
CA ALA A 32 -1.40 1.25 -0.07
C ALA A 32 -1.06 1.90 -1.43
N ILE A 33 0.19 1.76 -1.90
CA ILE A 33 0.60 2.24 -3.23
C ILE A 33 -0.19 1.55 -4.34
N GLN A 34 -0.36 0.23 -4.26
CA GLN A 34 -1.15 -0.54 -5.22
C GLN A 34 -2.63 -0.14 -5.24
N ALA A 35 -3.13 0.42 -4.14
CA ALA A 35 -4.50 0.94 -4.05
C ALA A 35 -4.60 2.40 -4.49
N ASP A 36 -3.58 2.97 -5.14
CA ASP A 36 -3.54 4.36 -5.60
C ASP A 36 -3.61 5.38 -4.45
N ALA A 37 -3.04 5.06 -3.29
CA ALA A 37 -2.96 5.99 -2.17
C ALA A 37 -2.20 7.29 -2.48
N ASP A 38 -1.31 7.28 -3.48
CA ASP A 38 -0.69 8.51 -3.99
C ASP A 38 -1.72 9.49 -4.56
N GLN A 39 -2.84 8.99 -5.10
CA GLN A 39 -3.92 9.81 -5.65
C GLN A 39 -4.96 10.19 -4.59
N TYR A 40 -5.34 9.25 -3.73
CA TYR A 40 -6.51 9.41 -2.85
C TYR A 40 -6.16 9.71 -1.38
N ALA A 41 -4.92 9.44 -0.96
CA ALA A 41 -4.45 9.64 0.41
C ALA A 41 -2.97 10.09 0.47
N PRO A 42 -2.59 11.18 -0.25
CA PRO A 42 -1.19 11.56 -0.45
C PRO A 42 -0.46 11.85 0.87
N ASP A 43 -1.13 12.51 1.82
CA ASP A 43 -0.54 12.86 3.12
C ASP A 43 -0.24 11.62 3.96
N LEU A 44 -1.15 10.65 3.95
CA LEU A 44 -0.99 9.40 4.73
C LEU A 44 0.11 8.52 4.15
N ILE A 45 0.16 8.37 2.81
CA ILE A 45 1.21 7.56 2.19
C ILE A 45 2.59 8.23 2.29
N ALA A 46 2.65 9.57 2.27
CA ALA A 46 3.88 10.30 2.54
C ALA A 46 4.37 10.10 3.99
N SER A 47 3.47 10.21 4.98
CA SER A 47 3.79 9.92 6.39
C SER A 47 4.30 8.50 6.58
N ALA A 48 3.61 7.51 5.97
CA ALA A 48 3.99 6.11 6.08
C ALA A 48 5.38 5.83 5.45
N ARG A 49 5.68 6.41 4.28
CA ARG A 49 7.00 6.30 3.63
C ARG A 49 8.10 6.89 4.52
N GLN A 50 7.89 8.10 5.03
CA GLN A 50 8.86 8.76 5.91
C GLN A 50 9.06 7.97 7.22
N GLY A 51 7.97 7.48 7.83
CA GLY A 51 8.04 6.65 9.03
C GLY A 51 8.76 5.33 8.79
N LEU A 52 8.62 4.73 7.60
CA LEU A 52 9.29 3.49 7.24
C LEU A 52 10.80 3.68 7.18
N GLU A 53 11.27 4.77 6.57
CA GLU A 53 12.68 5.15 6.55
C GLU A 53 13.22 5.34 7.97
N GLN A 54 12.48 6.03 8.84
CA GLN A 54 12.84 6.20 10.25
C GLN A 54 12.92 4.86 10.99
N ALA A 55 11.96 3.95 10.76
CA ALA A 55 11.95 2.63 11.39
C ALA A 55 13.15 1.78 10.94
N GLN A 56 13.52 1.84 9.66
CA GLN A 56 14.70 1.16 9.11
C GLN A 56 16.01 1.72 9.69
N GLN A 57 16.12 3.06 9.76
CA GLN A 57 17.26 3.72 10.40
C GLN A 57 17.38 3.32 11.87
N ALA A 58 16.26 3.35 12.62
CA ALA A 58 16.21 2.95 14.02
C ALA A 58 16.64 1.49 14.21
N ALA A 59 16.27 0.56 13.30
CA ALA A 59 16.69 -0.84 13.38
C ALA A 59 18.20 -1.04 13.19
N SER A 60 18.82 -0.17 12.38
CA SER A 60 20.27 -0.17 12.12
C SER A 60 21.08 0.44 13.26
N ASP A 61 20.52 1.41 14.00
CA ASP A 61 21.15 2.03 15.17
C ASP A 61 20.96 1.17 16.43
N ARG A 62 22.07 0.73 17.03
CA ARG A 62 22.08 -0.09 18.25
C ARG A 62 21.31 0.56 19.42
N ARG A 63 21.31 1.90 19.52
CA ARG A 63 20.60 2.63 20.59
C ARG A 63 19.09 2.71 20.34
N GLN A 64 18.69 2.83 19.08
CA GLN A 64 17.30 3.05 18.67
C GLN A 64 16.59 1.77 18.23
N ARG A 65 17.29 0.65 18.11
CA ARG A 65 16.75 -0.63 17.63
C ARG A 65 15.48 -1.07 18.36
N LYS A 66 15.34 -0.75 19.65
CA LYS A 66 14.14 -1.08 20.44
C LYS A 66 12.90 -0.27 20.04
N ALA A 67 13.07 0.90 19.43
CA ALA A 67 11.97 1.74 18.94
C ALA A 67 11.48 1.32 17.54
N ALA A 68 12.32 0.63 16.76
CA ALA A 68 12.00 0.24 15.39
C ALA A 68 10.68 -0.54 15.23
N PRO A 69 10.33 -1.51 16.10
CA PRO A 69 9.03 -2.19 16.00
C PRO A 69 7.84 -1.27 16.21
N GLN A 70 7.91 -0.34 17.15
CA GLN A 70 6.81 0.60 17.41
C GLN A 70 6.64 1.60 16.25
N LEU A 71 7.76 2.08 15.68
CA LEU A 71 7.73 2.91 14.47
C LEU A 71 7.12 2.13 13.30
N ALA A 72 7.50 0.88 13.12
CA ALA A 72 6.96 0.02 12.06
C ALA A 72 5.45 -0.24 12.21
N LEU A 73 4.95 -0.44 13.44
CA LEU A 73 3.51 -0.59 13.68
C LEU A 73 2.73 0.68 13.31
N ARG A 74 3.26 1.85 13.65
CA ARG A 74 2.66 3.13 13.24
C ARG A 74 2.61 3.27 11.72
N VAL A 75 3.71 2.95 11.05
CA VAL A 75 3.78 2.96 9.57
C VAL A 75 2.74 2.02 8.96
N ALA A 76 2.60 0.81 9.51
CA ALA A 76 1.61 -0.14 9.04
C ALA A 76 0.18 0.42 9.18
N ALA A 77 -0.13 1.04 10.32
CA ALA A 77 -1.43 1.67 10.55
C ALA A 77 -1.71 2.84 9.60
N ASP A 78 -0.74 3.74 9.41
CA ASP A 78 -0.87 4.88 8.48
C ASP A 78 -1.05 4.41 7.03
N ALA A 79 -0.31 3.38 6.61
CA ALA A 79 -0.42 2.80 5.27
C ALA A 79 -1.77 2.07 5.08
N ASP A 80 -2.21 1.28 6.04
CA ASP A 80 -3.50 0.59 5.96
C ASP A 80 -4.67 1.59 5.95
N LEU A 81 -4.57 2.71 6.66
CA LEU A 81 -5.52 3.82 6.57
C LEU A 81 -5.51 4.47 5.19
N ALA A 82 -4.33 4.73 4.61
CA ALA A 82 -4.19 5.28 3.26
C ALA A 82 -4.85 4.37 2.22
N ARG A 83 -4.65 3.06 2.34
CA ARG A 83 -5.30 2.05 1.50
C ARG A 83 -6.83 2.12 1.63
N ALA A 84 -7.36 2.10 2.85
CA ALA A 84 -8.80 2.14 3.09
C ALA A 84 -9.46 3.39 2.49
N ARG A 85 -8.79 4.55 2.58
CA ARG A 85 -9.25 5.80 1.95
C ARG A 85 -9.31 5.73 0.43
N SER A 86 -8.35 5.03 -0.16
CA SER A 86 -8.28 4.87 -1.60
C SER A 86 -9.35 3.90 -2.11
N GLU A 87 -9.52 2.77 -1.41
CA GLU A 87 -10.62 1.83 -1.66
C GLU A 87 -11.99 2.50 -1.50
N GLU A 88 -12.18 3.33 -0.48
CA GLU A 88 -13.39 4.14 -0.29
C GLU A 88 -13.65 5.08 -1.47
N ALA A 89 -12.63 5.81 -1.93
CA ALA A 89 -12.77 6.73 -3.05
C ALA A 89 -13.18 6.01 -4.35
N VAL A 90 -12.55 4.85 -4.62
CA VAL A 90 -12.89 4.00 -5.77
C VAL A 90 -14.32 3.47 -5.66
N ALA A 91 -14.72 2.94 -4.49
CA ALA A 91 -16.07 2.45 -4.27
C ALA A 91 -17.13 3.55 -4.46
N ASN A 92 -16.86 4.76 -3.96
CA ASN A 92 -17.74 5.91 -4.13
C ASN A 92 -17.86 6.36 -5.60
N ALA A 93 -16.76 6.31 -6.36
CA ALA A 93 -16.79 6.60 -7.79
C ALA A 93 -17.64 5.57 -8.56
N GLN A 94 -17.48 4.28 -8.26
CA GLN A 94 -18.28 3.21 -8.85
C GLN A 94 -19.77 3.37 -8.51
N LEU A 95 -20.09 3.71 -7.24
CA LEU A 95 -21.47 3.94 -6.83
C LEU A 95 -22.13 5.07 -7.63
N LYS A 96 -21.44 6.21 -7.78
CA LYS A 96 -21.94 7.34 -8.57
C LYS A 96 -22.17 6.97 -10.03
N GLN A 97 -21.25 6.20 -10.63
CA GLN A 97 -21.40 5.71 -11.99
C GLN A 97 -22.67 4.84 -12.12
N ARG A 98 -22.87 3.88 -11.21
CA ARG A 98 -24.06 3.02 -11.23
C ARG A 98 -25.36 3.79 -11.07
N GLN A 99 -25.38 4.81 -10.22
CA GLN A 99 -26.55 5.66 -10.04
C GLN A 99 -26.88 6.44 -11.33
N ALA A 100 -25.88 6.97 -12.02
CA ALA A 100 -26.08 7.63 -13.31
C ALA A 100 -26.58 6.67 -14.39
N GLU A 101 -26.04 5.44 -14.43
CA GLU A 101 -26.53 4.38 -15.34
C GLU A 101 -28.00 4.04 -15.06
N VAL A 102 -28.40 3.87 -13.79
CA VAL A 102 -29.80 3.59 -13.41
C VAL A 102 -30.71 4.74 -13.81
N ALA A 103 -30.37 5.98 -13.49
CA ALA A 103 -31.18 7.15 -13.85
C ALA A 103 -31.37 7.28 -15.37
N GLN A 104 -30.33 6.98 -16.15
CA GLN A 104 -30.40 6.99 -17.62
C GLN A 104 -31.33 5.89 -18.15
N LEU A 105 -31.29 4.69 -17.55
CA LEU A 105 -32.18 3.59 -17.90
C LEU A 105 -33.64 3.92 -17.57
N GLU A 106 -33.90 4.45 -16.37
CA GLU A 106 -35.24 4.88 -15.95
C GLU A 106 -35.83 5.93 -16.90
N HIS A 107 -35.03 6.94 -17.31
CA HIS A 107 -35.47 7.94 -18.27
C HIS A 107 -35.80 7.32 -19.65
N THR A 108 -34.97 6.39 -20.12
CA THR A 108 -35.16 5.75 -21.44
C THR A 108 -36.41 4.88 -21.46
N LEU A 109 -36.66 4.12 -20.38
CA LEU A 109 -37.86 3.29 -20.24
C LEU A 109 -39.12 4.14 -20.10
N GLY A 110 -39.10 5.18 -19.27
CA GLY A 110 -40.24 6.08 -19.10
C GLY A 110 -40.61 6.86 -20.37
N THR A 111 -39.63 7.19 -21.21
CA THR A 111 -39.86 7.86 -22.51
C THR A 111 -40.33 6.87 -23.59
N GLY A 112 -39.89 5.61 -23.52
CA GLY A 112 -40.27 4.53 -24.44
C GLY A 112 -41.68 3.99 -24.20
N GLU A 113 -42.14 3.93 -22.95
CA GLU A 113 -43.53 3.53 -22.62
C GLU A 113 -44.56 4.64 -22.89
N ALA A 114 -44.12 5.91 -22.99
CA ALA A 114 -44.99 7.06 -23.25
C ALA A 114 -45.37 7.27 -24.74
N HIS A 115 -45.01 6.35 -25.64
CA HIS A 115 -45.39 6.39 -27.05
C HIS A 115 -46.45 5.32 -27.40
N PRO A 116 -47.73 5.69 -27.60
CA PRO A 116 -48.75 4.86 -28.24
C PRO A 116 -48.60 4.79 -29.77
#